data_AF-A0A4V0XD17-F1
#
_entry.id   AF-A0A4V0XD17-F1
#
_cell.length_a   1.000
_cell.length_b   1.000
_cell.length_c   1.000
_cell.angle_alpha   90.00
_cell.angle_beta   90.00
_cell.angle_gamma   90.00
#
_symmetry.space_group_name_H-M   'P 1'
#
loop_
_entity.id
_entity.type
_entity.pdbx_description
1 polymer ?
#
loop_
_entity_poly.entity_id
_entity_poly.type
_entity_poly.pdbx_seq_one_letter_code
_entity_poly.pdbx_strand_id
1 'polypeptide(L)'
;MDYAAGAVGAAVLRGAEGAGPDALVLVEGQGSLAHPGSTATLPLLRGSQPTDLLLVHRAGQSHVRTRPGAVPVAIPPLPELIAACEALAALGRPDGLRPRVRAIALNTALLEAEPAAAATQAVADSTGLAVVDPVRQGGEALLAAVLAAAGPALPDTAL
;
A
#
# COMPACT_ATOMS: atom_id res chain seq x y z
N MET A 1 -3.44 19.20 11.12
CA MET A 1 -3.37 17.77 10.72
C MET A 1 -3.62 16.85 11.92
N ASP A 2 -3.93 17.44 13.07
CA ASP A 2 -3.53 16.91 14.38
C ASP A 2 -4.42 15.73 14.81
N TYR A 3 -5.64 15.69 14.29
CA TYR A 3 -6.63 14.65 14.57
C TYR A 3 -6.75 13.58 13.48
N ALA A 4 -6.04 13.73 12.35
CA ALA A 4 -6.23 12.85 11.19
C ALA A 4 -5.88 11.39 11.51
N ALA A 5 -4.76 11.16 12.20
CA ALA A 5 -4.38 9.81 12.62
C ALA A 5 -5.35 9.22 13.65
N GLY A 6 -5.82 10.04 14.61
CA GLY A 6 -6.83 9.62 15.59
C GLY A 6 -8.15 9.22 14.94
N ALA A 7 -8.60 9.96 13.91
CA ALA A 7 -9.81 9.64 13.16
C ALA A 7 -9.68 8.30 12.41
N VAL A 8 -8.51 8.03 11.81
CA VAL A 8 -8.23 6.74 11.16
C VAL A 8 -8.24 5.60 12.18
N GLY A 9 -7.55 5.76 13.32
CA GLY A 9 -7.52 4.75 14.37
C GLY A 9 -8.92 4.42 14.91
N ALA A 10 -9.74 5.45 15.16
CA ALA A 10 -11.14 5.25 15.57
C ALA A 10 -11.99 4.54 14.50
N ALA A 11 -11.72 4.77 13.21
CA ALA A 11 -12.40 4.05 12.13
C ALA A 11 -11.98 2.57 12.06
N VAL A 12 -10.68 2.28 12.20
CA VAL A 12 -10.15 0.90 12.19
C VAL A 12 -10.71 0.09 13.36
N LEU A 13 -10.70 0.63 14.58
CA LEU A 13 -11.24 -0.06 15.76
C LEU A 13 -12.73 -0.36 15.61
N ARG A 14 -13.52 0.60 15.10
CA ARG A 14 -14.94 0.36 14.80
C ARG A 14 -15.16 -0.68 13.71
N GLY A 15 -14.32 -0.68 12.66
CA GLY A 15 -14.39 -1.66 11.59
C GLY A 15 -14.03 -3.08 12.03
N ALA A 16 -13.20 -3.22 13.08
CA ALA A 16 -12.79 -4.50 13.65
C ALA A 16 -13.73 -5.04 14.73
N GLU A 17 -14.76 -4.28 15.13
CA GLU A 17 -15.66 -4.67 16.23
C GLU A 17 -16.39 -5.98 15.90
N GLY A 18 -16.16 -7.01 16.72
CA GLY A 18 -16.74 -8.34 16.53
C GLY A 18 -16.13 -9.19 15.40
N ALA A 19 -15.07 -8.72 14.73
CA ALA A 19 -14.50 -9.38 13.56
C ALA A 19 -13.70 -10.67 13.90
N GLY A 20 -13.23 -10.80 15.14
CA GLY A 20 -12.40 -11.94 15.58
C GLY A 20 -10.93 -11.84 15.17
N PRO A 21 -10.07 -12.77 15.61
CA PRO A 21 -8.62 -12.67 15.46
C PRO A 21 -8.13 -12.86 14.01
N ASP A 22 -8.89 -13.57 13.18
CA ASP A 22 -8.53 -13.87 11.79
C ASP A 22 -9.06 -12.84 10.79
N ALA A 23 -9.69 -11.76 11.27
CA ALA A 23 -10.27 -10.75 10.41
C ALA A 23 -9.22 -9.83 9.79
N LEU A 24 -9.49 -9.46 8.54
CA LEU A 24 -8.75 -8.43 7.83
C LEU A 24 -9.54 -7.13 7.81
N VAL A 25 -8.90 -6.04 8.25
CA VAL A 25 -9.41 -4.68 8.02
C VAL A 25 -8.66 -4.07 6.85
N LEU A 26 -9.33 -3.96 5.70
CA LEU A 26 -8.78 -3.29 4.53
C LEU A 26 -9.03 -1.79 4.64
N VAL A 27 -7.95 -1.02 4.78
CA VAL A 27 -8.00 0.45 4.85
C VAL A 27 -7.76 1.02 3.46
N GLU A 28 -8.72 1.80 2.95
CA GLU A 28 -8.58 2.48 1.66
C GLU A 28 -7.41 3.49 1.70
N GLY A 29 -6.50 3.37 0.73
CA GLY A 29 -5.39 4.29 0.58
C GLY A 29 -5.82 5.66 0.06
N GLN A 30 -5.18 6.73 0.54
CA GLN A 30 -5.40 8.10 0.05
C GLN A 30 -4.08 8.80 -0.24
N GLY A 31 -4.04 9.51 -1.37
CA GLY A 31 -2.89 10.28 -1.82
C GLY A 31 -1.68 9.42 -2.19
N SER A 32 -0.49 10.03 -2.16
CA SER A 32 0.78 9.36 -2.39
C SER A 32 1.91 10.13 -1.73
N LEU A 33 2.90 9.43 -1.17
CA LEU A 33 4.13 10.05 -0.66
C LEU A 33 4.96 10.74 -1.76
N ALA A 34 4.80 10.32 -3.02
CA ALA A 34 5.46 10.95 -4.16
C ALA A 34 4.74 12.24 -4.62
N HIS A 35 3.50 12.48 -4.19
CA HIS A 35 2.73 13.64 -4.64
C HIS A 35 2.99 14.86 -3.73
N PRO A 36 3.48 16.01 -4.25
CA PRO A 36 3.94 17.14 -3.42
C PRO A 36 2.82 17.81 -2.61
N GLY A 37 1.57 17.75 -3.09
CA GLY A 37 0.39 18.27 -2.38
C GLY A 37 -0.34 17.25 -1.50
N SER A 38 0.19 16.03 -1.36
CA SER A 38 -0.49 14.96 -0.62
C SER A 38 -0.01 14.89 0.83
N THR A 39 -0.96 14.81 1.76
CA THR A 39 -0.68 14.62 3.19
C THR A 39 -1.35 13.39 3.77
N ALA A 40 -2.32 12.79 3.09
CA ALA A 40 -3.23 11.78 3.65
C ALA A 40 -2.57 10.42 3.95
N THR A 41 -1.50 10.06 3.23
CA THR A 41 -0.84 8.75 3.41
C THR A 41 -0.23 8.59 4.80
N LEU A 42 0.38 9.66 5.35
CA LEU A 42 1.04 9.59 6.66
C LEU A 42 0.05 9.33 7.84
N PRO A 43 -1.05 10.10 8.01
CA PRO A 43 -2.02 9.79 9.06
C PRO A 43 -2.73 8.45 8.84
N LEU A 44 -2.90 7.98 7.60
CA LEU A 44 -3.37 6.61 7.35
C LEU A 44 -2.40 5.58 7.94
N LEU A 45 -1.11 5.65 7.61
CA LEU A 45 -0.10 4.74 8.17
C LEU A 45 -0.06 4.79 9.70
N ARG A 46 -0.13 6.00 10.28
CA ARG A 46 -0.06 6.19 11.74
C ARG A 46 -1.31 5.69 12.47
N GLY A 47 -2.49 6.04 11.97
CA GLY A 47 -3.75 5.68 12.63
C GLY A 47 -4.13 4.23 12.43
N SER A 48 -3.84 3.65 11.26
CA SER A 48 -4.21 2.26 10.98
C SER A 48 -3.23 1.24 11.54
N GLN A 49 -1.99 1.63 11.83
CA GLN A 49 -0.93 0.72 12.27
C GLN A 49 -0.92 -0.57 11.40
N PRO A 50 -0.71 -0.46 10.08
CA PRO A 50 -0.88 -1.60 9.17
C PRO A 50 0.14 -2.70 9.46
N THR A 51 -0.28 -3.97 9.40
CA THR A 51 0.64 -5.13 9.45
C THR A 51 1.35 -5.31 8.12
N ASP A 52 0.67 -5.02 7.03
CA ASP A 52 1.12 -5.23 5.66
C ASP A 52 0.60 -4.11 4.76
N LEU A 53 1.30 -3.89 3.64
CA LEU A 53 0.95 -2.88 2.65
C LEU A 53 0.70 -3.55 1.29
N LEU A 54 -0.27 -3.00 0.55
CA LEU A 54 -0.52 -3.29 -0.86
C LEU A 54 -0.26 -2.02 -1.66
N LEU A 55 0.75 -2.03 -2.52
CA LEU A 55 1.08 -0.85 -3.33
C LEU A 55 0.21 -0.82 -4.59
N VAL A 56 -0.40 0.33 -4.89
CA VAL A 56 -1.10 0.54 -6.17
C VAL A 56 -0.23 1.39 -7.08
N HIS A 57 -0.05 0.96 -8.32
CA HIS A 57 0.69 1.72 -9.33
C HIS A 57 0.01 1.61 -10.69
N ARG A 58 0.24 2.58 -11.58
CA ARG A 58 -0.26 2.54 -12.96
C ARG A 58 0.90 2.28 -13.91
N ALA A 59 0.77 1.23 -14.72
CA ALA A 59 1.80 0.85 -15.68
C ALA A 59 2.16 2.02 -16.61
N GLY A 60 3.47 2.24 -16.80
CA GLY A 60 4.01 3.29 -17.64
C GLY A 60 3.95 4.72 -17.07
N GLN A 61 3.40 4.92 -15.86
CA GLN A 61 3.37 6.25 -15.26
C GLN A 61 4.70 6.61 -14.60
N SER A 62 5.43 7.56 -15.20
CA SER A 62 6.73 8.03 -14.69
C SER A 62 6.67 9.31 -13.85
N HIS A 63 5.56 10.04 -13.89
CA HIS A 63 5.38 11.31 -13.19
C HIS A 63 4.05 11.37 -12.46
N VAL A 64 4.02 12.13 -11.37
CA VAL A 64 2.80 12.40 -10.62
C VAL A 64 1.85 13.23 -11.50
N ARG A 65 0.56 12.87 -11.51
CA ARG A 65 -0.45 13.69 -12.18
C ARG A 65 -0.71 14.95 -11.36
N THR A 66 -0.31 16.09 -11.89
CA THR A 66 -0.53 17.41 -11.28
C THR A 66 -1.36 18.30 -12.20
N ARG A 67 -1.71 19.50 -11.73
CA ARG A 67 -2.39 20.52 -12.54
C ARG A 67 -1.55 20.97 -13.76
N PRO A 68 -2.19 21.37 -14.88
CA PRO A 68 -1.48 21.93 -16.03
C PRO A 68 -0.58 23.11 -15.63
N GLY A 69 0.62 23.17 -16.23
CA GLY A 69 1.61 24.23 -15.95
C GLY A 69 2.39 24.05 -14.64
N ALA A 70 2.14 23.00 -13.86
CA ALA A 70 3.01 22.64 -12.73
C ALA A 70 4.33 22.03 -13.21
N VAL A 71 5.39 22.23 -12.43
CA VAL A 71 6.69 21.57 -12.65
C VAL A 71 6.50 20.05 -12.53
N PRO A 72 6.98 19.24 -13.51
CA PRO A 72 6.88 17.79 -13.43
C PRO A 72 7.59 17.24 -12.19
N VAL A 73 6.91 16.34 -11.49
CA VAL A 73 7.48 15.59 -10.35
C VAL A 73 7.55 14.12 -10.73
N ALA A 74 8.77 13.59 -10.79
CA ALA A 74 9.00 12.19 -11.13
C ALA A 74 8.49 11.28 -10.01
N ILE A 75 7.94 10.13 -10.39
CA ILE A 75 7.72 9.01 -9.47
C ILE A 75 9.06 8.27 -9.37
N PRO A 76 9.59 8.05 -8.16
CA PRO A 76 10.83 7.28 -8.02
C PRO A 76 10.64 5.84 -8.50
N PRO A 77 11.72 5.12 -8.84
CA PRO A 77 11.66 3.69 -9.11
C PRO A 77 10.88 2.94 -8.02
N LEU A 78 10.06 1.95 -8.40
CA LEU A 78 9.19 1.25 -7.44
C LEU A 78 9.94 0.66 -6.24
N PRO A 79 11.14 0.06 -6.37
CA PRO A 79 11.88 -0.41 -5.21
C PRO A 79 12.21 0.71 -4.19
N GLU A 80 12.51 1.91 -4.67
CA GLU A 80 12.77 3.07 -3.81
C GLU A 80 11.48 3.57 -3.14
N LEU A 81 10.38 3.64 -3.88
CA LEU A 81 9.07 4.01 -3.32
C LEU A 81 8.61 3.01 -2.25
N ILE A 82 8.79 1.72 -2.50
CA ILE A 82 8.49 0.64 -1.54
C ILE A 82 9.30 0.85 -0.26
N ALA A 83 10.62 1.02 -0.39
CA ALA A 83 11.50 1.24 0.77
C ALA A 83 11.07 2.46 1.59
N ALA A 84 10.68 3.56 0.95
CA ALA A 84 10.19 4.76 1.63
C ALA A 84 8.86 4.51 2.37
N CYS A 85 7.90 3.84 1.73
CA CYS A 85 6.63 3.46 2.34
C CYS A 85 6.84 2.57 3.57
N GLU A 86 7.66 1.53 3.45
CA GLU A 86 7.95 0.60 4.55
C GLU A 86 8.69 1.29 5.70
N ALA A 87 9.69 2.12 5.39
CA ALA A 87 10.43 2.88 6.39
C ALA A 87 9.49 3.79 7.18
N LEU A 88 8.63 4.55 6.50
CA LEU A 88 7.67 5.44 7.15
C LEU A 88 6.63 4.66 7.95
N ALA A 89 6.14 3.54 7.44
CA ALA A 89 5.16 2.69 8.13
C ALA A 89 5.75 2.00 9.36
N ALA A 90 7.05 1.71 9.38
CA ALA A 90 7.74 1.13 10.53
C ALA A 90 7.97 2.14 11.68
N LEU A 91 7.94 3.46 11.40
CA LEU A 91 8.08 4.47 12.44
C LEU A 91 6.81 4.56 13.30
N GLY A 92 6.99 4.66 14.61
CA GLY A 92 5.88 4.75 15.57
C GLY A 92 5.13 3.42 15.75
N ARG A 93 5.82 2.29 15.57
CA ARG A 93 5.35 0.93 15.84
C ARG A 93 6.20 0.26 16.92
N PRO A 94 5.68 -0.75 17.63
CA PRO A 94 6.48 -1.58 18.51
C PRO A 94 7.62 -2.30 17.78
N ASP A 95 8.70 -2.58 18.50
CA ASP A 95 9.85 -3.30 17.97
C ASP A 95 9.47 -4.69 17.46
N GLY A 96 10.13 -5.13 16.39
CA GLY A 96 9.88 -6.42 15.76
C GLY A 96 8.66 -6.47 14.82
N LEU A 97 7.79 -5.45 14.82
CA LEU A 97 6.56 -5.43 14.03
C LEU A 97 6.66 -4.49 12.83
N ARG A 98 7.57 -4.76 11.89
CA ARG A 98 7.79 -3.88 10.74
C ARG A 98 6.94 -4.31 9.53
N PRO A 99 6.02 -3.47 9.03
CA PRO A 99 5.23 -3.80 7.86
C PRO A 99 6.08 -3.87 6.59
N ARG A 100 5.59 -4.63 5.62
CA ARG A 100 6.18 -4.77 4.28
C ARG A 100 5.11 -4.61 3.21
N VAL A 101 5.54 -4.17 2.04
CA VAL A 101 4.72 -4.26 0.83
C VAL A 101 4.72 -5.73 0.40
N ARG A 102 3.55 -6.37 0.39
CA ARG A 102 3.43 -7.80 0.07
C ARG A 102 3.11 -8.07 -1.39
N ALA A 103 2.44 -7.12 -2.03
CA ALA A 103 2.07 -7.21 -3.42
C ALA A 103 1.86 -5.82 -4.04
N ILE A 104 1.76 -5.80 -5.36
CA ILE A 104 1.50 -4.61 -6.16
C ILE A 104 0.24 -4.84 -7.00
N ALA A 105 -0.77 -4.01 -6.79
CA ALA A 105 -1.89 -3.89 -7.70
C ALA A 105 -1.49 -2.96 -8.85
N LEU A 106 -1.24 -3.52 -10.03
CA LEU A 106 -0.80 -2.77 -11.20
C LEU A 106 -2.00 -2.45 -12.09
N ASN A 107 -2.37 -1.18 -12.17
CA ASN A 107 -3.38 -0.71 -13.11
C ASN A 107 -2.79 -0.70 -14.53
N THR A 108 -3.30 -1.58 -15.38
CA THR A 108 -2.94 -1.71 -16.81
C THR A 108 -4.09 -1.29 -17.73
N ALA A 109 -5.05 -0.50 -17.25
CA ALA A 109 -6.26 -0.14 -18.00
C ALA A 109 -5.98 0.60 -19.33
N LEU A 110 -4.80 1.22 -19.46
CA LEU A 110 -4.37 1.94 -20.68
C LEU A 110 -3.51 1.09 -21.62
N LEU A 111 -3.36 -0.20 -21.35
CA LEU A 111 -2.57 -1.14 -22.14
C LEU A 111 -3.46 -2.23 -22.72
N GLU A 112 -3.07 -2.74 -23.88
CA GLU A 112 -3.62 -3.99 -24.42
C GLU A 112 -3.07 -5.20 -23.66
N ALA A 113 -3.66 -6.38 -23.87
CA ALA A 113 -3.37 -7.59 -23.10
C ALA A 113 -1.88 -7.97 -23.06
N GLU A 114 -1.21 -8.00 -24.22
CA GLU A 114 0.21 -8.36 -24.32
C GLU A 114 1.12 -7.34 -23.60
N PRO A 115 1.06 -6.02 -23.90
CA PRO A 115 1.81 -5.02 -23.13
C PRO A 115 1.48 -4.99 -21.64
N ALA A 116 0.23 -5.28 -21.25
CA ALA A 116 -0.16 -5.37 -19.84
C ALA A 116 0.56 -6.54 -19.13
N ALA A 117 0.60 -7.72 -19.76
CA ALA A 117 1.32 -8.88 -19.23
C ALA A 117 2.82 -8.60 -19.11
N ALA A 118 3.43 -7.99 -20.14
CA ALA A 118 4.85 -7.62 -20.11
C ALA A 118 5.15 -6.58 -19.01
N ALA A 119 4.28 -5.59 -18.81
CA ALA A 119 4.43 -4.60 -17.75
C ALA A 119 4.34 -5.23 -16.35
N THR A 120 3.38 -6.13 -16.13
CA THR A 120 3.24 -6.89 -14.89
C THR A 120 4.50 -7.70 -14.59
N GLN A 121 5.03 -8.42 -15.58
CA GLN A 121 6.26 -9.20 -15.40
C GLN A 121 7.46 -8.31 -15.09
N ALA A 122 7.65 -7.20 -15.80
CA ALA A 122 8.77 -6.29 -15.54
C ALA A 122 8.73 -5.68 -14.12
N VAL A 123 7.53 -5.34 -13.62
CA VAL A 123 7.37 -4.87 -12.25
C VAL A 123 7.65 -6.00 -11.26
N ALA A 124 7.20 -7.22 -11.53
CA ALA A 124 7.48 -8.38 -10.68
C ALA A 124 8.99 -8.65 -10.59
N ASP A 125 9.69 -8.65 -11.72
CA ASP A 125 11.14 -8.88 -11.79
C ASP A 125 11.94 -7.81 -11.03
N SER A 126 11.54 -6.54 -11.17
CA SER A 126 12.25 -5.44 -10.52
C SER A 126 12.00 -5.31 -9.02
N THR A 127 10.90 -5.88 -8.51
CA THR A 127 10.50 -5.74 -7.10
C THR A 127 10.59 -7.05 -6.31
N GLY A 128 10.58 -8.20 -6.98
CA GLY A 128 10.48 -9.51 -6.35
C GLY A 128 9.14 -9.77 -5.67
N LEU A 129 8.10 -8.98 -5.96
CA LEU A 129 6.78 -9.07 -5.34
C LEU A 129 5.75 -9.70 -6.28
N ALA A 130 4.64 -10.17 -5.70
CA ALA A 130 3.46 -10.54 -6.47
C ALA A 130 2.86 -9.27 -7.11
N VAL A 131 2.63 -9.32 -8.43
CA VAL A 131 2.07 -8.19 -9.20
C VAL A 131 0.89 -8.68 -10.01
N VAL A 132 -0.25 -8.01 -9.87
CA VAL A 132 -1.50 -8.39 -10.53
C VAL A 132 -2.27 -7.13 -10.91
N ASP A 133 -2.95 -7.13 -12.06
CA ASP A 133 -4.02 -6.17 -12.32
C ASP A 133 -5.34 -6.75 -11.79
N PRO A 134 -5.82 -6.34 -10.60
CA PRO A 134 -7.00 -6.96 -10.00
C PRO A 134 -8.29 -6.67 -10.76
N VAL A 135 -8.33 -5.62 -11.58
CA VAL A 135 -9.51 -5.29 -12.38
C VAL A 135 -9.62 -6.23 -13.58
N ARG A 136 -8.49 -6.66 -14.14
CA ARG A 136 -8.46 -7.61 -15.26
C ARG A 136 -8.45 -9.08 -14.81
N GLN A 137 -7.75 -9.39 -13.72
CA GLN A 137 -7.35 -10.76 -13.37
C GLN A 137 -7.97 -11.26 -12.06
N GLY A 138 -8.69 -10.41 -11.31
CA GLY A 138 -9.14 -10.73 -9.96
C GLY A 138 -8.09 -10.45 -8.88
N GLY A 139 -8.55 -10.40 -7.62
CA GLY A 139 -7.74 -10.01 -6.46
C GLY A 139 -7.13 -11.18 -5.67
N GLU A 140 -7.39 -12.42 -6.07
CA GLU A 140 -7.10 -13.62 -5.30
C GLU A 140 -5.60 -13.78 -5.01
N ALA A 141 -4.75 -13.55 -6.02
CA ALA A 141 -3.31 -13.63 -5.86
C ALA A 141 -2.74 -12.50 -4.98
N LEU A 142 -3.36 -11.31 -4.99
CA LEU A 142 -2.98 -10.22 -4.07
C LEU A 142 -3.36 -10.58 -2.63
N LEU A 143 -4.57 -11.10 -2.42
CA LEU A 143 -5.03 -11.53 -1.10
C LEU A 143 -4.16 -12.66 -0.55
N ALA A 144 -3.83 -13.65 -1.37
CA ALA A 144 -2.95 -14.75 -0.99
C ALA A 144 -1.56 -14.26 -0.56
N ALA A 145 -0.99 -13.29 -1.28
CA ALA A 145 0.31 -12.70 -0.94
C ALA A 145 0.28 -11.95 0.41
N VAL A 146 -0.82 -11.26 0.72
CA VAL A 146 -1.01 -10.58 2.01
C VAL A 146 -1.17 -11.61 3.14
N LEU A 147 -2.00 -12.64 2.95
CA LEU A 147 -2.28 -13.65 3.97
C LEU A 147 -1.07 -14.55 4.28
N ALA A 148 -0.27 -14.91 3.27
CA ALA A 148 0.91 -15.76 3.45
C ALA A 148 1.97 -15.13 4.38
N ALA A 149 1.89 -13.82 4.61
CA ALA A 149 2.87 -13.07 5.37
C ALA A 149 2.43 -12.66 6.77
N ALA A 150 1.19 -12.99 7.17
CA ALA A 150 0.69 -12.77 8.52
C ALA A 150 1.56 -13.55 9.52
N GLY A 151 2.47 -12.83 10.18
CA GLY A 151 3.26 -13.33 11.31
C GLY A 151 2.39 -13.50 12.56
N PRO A 152 2.94 -14.06 13.66
CA PRO A 152 2.17 -14.36 14.87
C PRO A 152 1.50 -13.10 15.43
N ALA A 153 0.31 -13.27 15.99
CA ALA A 153 -0.46 -12.21 16.63
C ALA A 153 0.34 -11.47 17.71
N LEU A 154 0.05 -10.19 17.86
CA LEU A 154 0.54 -9.38 18.98
C LEU A 154 0.14 -10.02 20.31
N PRO A 155 1.05 -10.14 21.30
CA PRO A 155 0.67 -10.58 22.64
C PRO A 155 -0.29 -9.58 23.28
N ASP A 156 -1.31 -10.09 23.99
CA ASP A 156 -2.43 -9.34 24.61
C ASP A 156 -2.02 -8.19 25.56
N THR A 157 -0.74 -8.07 25.92
CA THR A 157 -0.23 -7.15 26.95
C THR A 157 0.35 -5.84 26.40
N ALA A 158 0.18 -5.53 25.11
CA ALA A 158 0.74 -4.33 24.49
C ALA A 158 -0.29 -3.20 24.27
N LEU A 159 -0.92 -2.73 25.34
CA LEU A 159 -1.52 -1.38 25.44
C LEU A 159 -1.33 -0.82 26.84
#